data_AF-A0A7Y7CS37-F1
#
_entry.id   AF-A0A7Y7CS37-F1
#
_cell.length_a   1.000
_cell.length_b   1.000
_cell.length_c   1.000
_cell.angle_alpha   90.00
_cell.angle_beta   90.00
_cell.angle_gamma   90.00
#
_symmetry.space_group_name_H-M   'P 1'
#
loop_
_entity.id
_entity.type
_entity.pdbx_description
1 polymer ?
#
loop_
_entity_poly.entity_id
_entity_poly.type
_entity_poly.pdbx_seq_one_letter_code
_entity_poly.pdbx_strand_id
1 'polypeptide(L)'
;MRNMLCCLMLVLVATSNTVVADETADKLERLEKMIVALHNRLEVIEKKLSSEKAVSAISSDGYKSVSNWRKLETGMSTDDVRALLGEPLKINGGGVADWFYDNDIWHSKVTFVSGRLQAWAEPE
;
A
#
# COMPACT_ATOMS: atom_id res chain seq x y z
N MET A 1 53.10 34.84 34.29
CA MET A 1 51.76 34.27 34.62
C MET A 1 50.75 34.36 33.48
N ARG A 2 50.76 35.40 32.62
CA ARG A 2 49.77 35.57 31.52
C ARG A 2 49.86 34.51 30.40
N ASN A 3 51.07 34.05 30.04
CA ASN A 3 51.26 33.01 29.01
C ASN A 3 50.81 31.61 29.45
N MET A 4 50.85 31.33 30.76
CA MET A 4 50.49 30.02 31.30
C MET A 4 48.96 29.83 31.33
N LEU A 5 48.21 30.92 31.53
CA LEU A 5 46.75 30.93 31.47
C LEU A 5 46.22 30.73 30.03
N CYS A 6 46.92 31.27 29.02
CA CYS A 6 46.55 31.07 27.61
C CYS A 6 46.72 29.61 27.16
N CYS A 7 47.78 28.93 27.60
CA CYS A 7 47.98 27.51 27.30
C CYS A 7 46.87 26.64 27.89
N LEU A 8 46.40 26.97 29.10
CA LEU A 8 45.36 26.20 29.77
C LEU A 8 43.98 26.36 29.08
N MET A 9 43.68 27.57 28.58
CA MET A 9 42.46 27.84 27.81
C MET A 9 42.48 27.19 26.41
N LEU A 10 43.64 27.15 25.74
CA LEU A 10 43.77 26.49 24.44
C LEU A 10 43.59 24.97 24.50
N VAL A 11 44.07 24.33 25.58
CA VAL A 11 43.90 22.89 25.78
C VAL A 11 42.45 22.52 26.08
N LEU A 12 41.72 23.34 26.85
CA LEU A 12 40.31 23.10 27.19
C LEU A 12 39.37 23.20 25.97
N VAL A 13 39.67 24.12 25.04
CA VAL A 13 38.91 24.28 23.79
C VAL A 13 39.17 23.11 22.83
N ALA A 14 40.40 22.60 22.77
CA ALA A 14 40.76 21.47 21.92
C ALA A 14 40.07 20.16 22.37
N THR A 15 39.90 19.93 23.67
CA THR A 15 39.21 18.72 24.19
C THR A 15 37.69 18.76 24.00
N SER A 16 37.10 19.95 23.93
CA SER A 16 35.66 20.12 23.73
C SER A 16 35.24 19.73 22.30
N ASN A 17 36.10 20.05 21.33
CA ASN A 17 35.79 19.85 19.91
C ASN A 17 35.89 18.38 19.47
N THR A 18 36.75 17.57 20.09
CA THR A 18 36.92 16.16 19.71
C THR A 18 35.77 15.28 20.19
N VAL A 19 35.19 15.57 21.36
CA VAL A 19 34.05 14.83 21.93
C VAL A 19 32.77 15.06 21.12
N VAL A 20 32.55 16.28 20.61
CA VAL A 20 31.35 16.62 19.82
C VAL A 20 31.42 16.01 18.40
N ALA A 21 32.60 15.91 17.81
CA ALA A 21 32.77 15.33 16.48
C ALA A 21 32.42 13.83 16.44
N ASP A 22 32.80 13.08 17.47
CA ASP A 22 32.55 11.63 17.60
C ASP A 22 31.04 11.31 17.68
N GLU A 23 30.31 12.06 18.50
CA GLU A 23 28.85 11.90 18.64
C GLU A 23 28.09 12.25 17.35
N THR A 24 28.59 13.23 16.57
CA THR A 24 27.99 13.59 15.27
C THR A 24 28.27 12.56 14.19
N ALA A 25 29.45 11.92 14.19
CA ALA A 25 29.80 10.86 13.26
C ALA A 25 28.93 9.60 13.49
N ASP A 26 28.73 9.22 14.75
CA ASP A 26 27.86 8.11 15.14
C ASP A 26 26.40 8.32 14.71
N LYS A 27 25.88 9.54 14.85
CA LYS A 27 24.52 9.89 14.41
C LYS A 27 24.38 9.79 12.90
N LEU A 28 25.41 10.20 12.16
CA LEU A 28 25.43 10.17 10.70
C LEU A 28 25.40 8.73 10.19
N GLU A 29 26.21 7.83 10.76
CA GLU A 29 26.21 6.40 10.41
C GLU A 29 24.87 5.73 10.74
N ARG A 30 24.25 6.07 11.87
CA ARG A 30 22.92 5.56 12.24
C ARG A 30 21.83 6.01 11.28
N LEU A 31 21.87 7.27 10.84
CA LEU A 31 20.92 7.82 9.88
C LEU A 31 21.07 7.16 8.51
N GLU A 32 22.29 6.97 8.02
CA GLU A 32 22.54 6.25 6.77
C GLU A 32 22.00 4.82 6.82
N LYS A 33 22.26 4.10 7.92
CA LYS A 33 21.70 2.75 8.14
C LYS A 33 20.17 2.74 8.15
N MET A 34 19.53 3.74 8.76
CA MET A 34 18.07 3.86 8.75
C MET A 34 17.53 4.13 7.35
N ILE A 35 18.17 4.99 6.56
CA ILE A 35 17.76 5.29 5.18
C ILE A 35 17.80 4.02 4.34
N VAL A 36 18.89 3.23 4.42
CA VAL A 36 19.00 1.96 3.70
C VAL A 36 17.91 0.97 4.15
N ALA A 37 17.68 0.85 5.46
CA ALA A 37 16.65 -0.05 5.98
C ALA A 37 15.24 0.37 5.53
N LEU A 38 14.95 1.67 5.51
CA LEU A 38 13.69 2.21 5.04
C LEU A 38 13.51 2.02 3.54
N HIS A 39 14.56 2.26 2.74
CA HIS A 39 14.52 2.05 1.30
C HIS A 39 14.25 0.58 0.97
N ASN A 40 14.95 -0.35 1.62
CA ASN A 40 14.69 -1.79 1.45
C ASN A 40 13.26 -2.18 1.85
N ARG A 41 12.72 -1.60 2.93
CA ARG A 41 11.33 -1.85 3.31
C ARG A 41 10.35 -1.31 2.27
N LEU A 42 10.63 -0.13 1.70
CA LEU A 42 9.83 0.44 0.62
C LEU A 42 9.89 -0.44 -0.63
N GLU A 43 11.07 -0.87 -1.08
CA GLU A 43 11.19 -1.77 -2.24
C GLU A 43 10.43 -3.08 -2.04
N VAL A 44 10.51 -3.68 -0.85
CA VAL A 44 9.77 -4.91 -0.53
C VAL A 44 8.26 -4.66 -0.57
N ILE A 45 7.79 -3.55 -0.01
CA ILE A 45 6.37 -3.17 0.00
C ILE A 45 5.90 -2.86 -1.43
N GLU A 46 6.66 -2.09 -2.20
CA GLU A 46 6.35 -1.75 -3.59
C GLU A 46 6.34 -2.97 -4.50
N LYS A 47 7.25 -3.93 -4.29
CA LYS A 47 7.24 -5.20 -5.03
C LYS A 47 6.01 -6.04 -4.69
N LYS A 48 5.62 -6.10 -3.41
CA LYS A 48 4.38 -6.77 -2.97
C LYS A 48 3.16 -6.10 -3.57
N LEU A 49 3.07 -4.77 -3.47
CA LEU A 49 1.99 -3.99 -4.05
C LEU A 49 1.97 -4.06 -5.57
N SER A 50 3.11 -4.12 -6.26
CA SER A 50 3.15 -4.31 -7.72
C SER A 50 2.70 -5.72 -8.12
N SER A 51 3.01 -6.73 -7.31
CA SER A 51 2.49 -8.09 -7.53
C SER A 51 0.98 -8.16 -7.26
N GLU A 52 0.47 -7.48 -6.24
CA GLU A 52 -0.97 -7.40 -5.93
C GLU A 52 -1.71 -6.53 -6.96
N LYS A 53 -1.09 -5.43 -7.42
CA LYS A 53 -1.63 -4.54 -8.45
C LYS A 53 -1.62 -5.17 -9.84
N ALA A 54 -0.67 -6.07 -10.12
CA ALA A 54 -0.70 -6.88 -11.34
C ALA A 54 -1.86 -7.90 -11.31
N VAL A 55 -2.31 -8.33 -10.12
CA VAL A 55 -3.50 -9.17 -9.95
C VAL A 55 -4.79 -8.34 -10.01
N SER A 56 -4.80 -7.08 -9.55
CA SER A 56 -5.97 -6.19 -9.70
C SER A 56 -6.04 -5.44 -11.04
N ALA A 57 -4.99 -5.49 -11.86
CA ALA A 57 -5.00 -5.08 -13.26
C ALA A 57 -5.54 -6.17 -14.22
N ILE A 58 -6.06 -7.28 -13.69
CA ILE A 58 -6.74 -8.33 -14.46
C ILE A 58 -8.11 -7.79 -14.90
N SER A 59 -8.09 -7.16 -16.08
CA SER A 59 -9.19 -6.58 -16.85
C SER A 59 -10.08 -5.59 -16.09
N SER A 60 -9.80 -4.29 -16.26
CA SER A 60 -10.76 -3.21 -15.94
C SER A 60 -12.13 -3.38 -16.62
N ASP A 61 -12.21 -4.29 -17.59
CA ASP A 61 -13.39 -4.59 -18.42
C ASP A 61 -13.84 -6.06 -18.30
N GLY A 62 -13.44 -6.78 -17.25
CA GLY A 62 -13.81 -8.19 -17.05
C GLY A 62 -15.33 -8.40 -17.05
N TYR A 63 -16.06 -7.42 -16.52
CA TYR A 63 -17.52 -7.32 -16.52
C TYR A 63 -18.14 -7.16 -17.90
N LYS A 64 -17.39 -6.82 -18.96
CA LYS A 64 -17.94 -6.75 -20.33
C LYS A 64 -18.07 -8.13 -20.97
N SER A 65 -17.43 -9.16 -20.40
CA SER A 65 -17.49 -10.52 -20.93
C SER A 65 -18.51 -11.36 -20.18
N VAL A 66 -19.62 -11.71 -20.83
CA VAL A 66 -20.63 -12.66 -20.31
C VAL A 66 -20.00 -13.97 -19.83
N SER A 67 -18.91 -14.42 -20.48
CA SER A 67 -18.20 -15.63 -20.05
C SER A 67 -17.60 -15.54 -18.64
N ASN A 68 -17.26 -14.34 -18.17
CA ASN A 68 -16.78 -14.12 -16.80
C ASN A 68 -17.92 -14.11 -15.78
N TRP A 69 -19.08 -13.55 -16.14
CA TRP A 69 -20.29 -13.62 -15.31
C TRP A 69 -20.72 -15.05 -15.05
N ARG A 70 -20.58 -15.94 -16.04
CA ARG A 70 -20.91 -17.36 -15.90
C ARG A 70 -19.92 -18.16 -15.06
N LYS A 71 -18.78 -17.58 -14.70
CA LYS A 71 -17.82 -18.17 -13.74
C LYS A 71 -18.15 -17.79 -12.30
N LEU A 72 -19.09 -16.85 -12.09
CA LEU A 72 -19.52 -16.49 -10.75
C LEU A 72 -20.26 -17.64 -10.10
N GLU A 73 -19.99 -17.84 -8.81
CA GLU A 73 -20.64 -18.85 -8.00
C GLU A 73 -21.10 -18.23 -6.67
N THR A 74 -22.26 -18.68 -6.19
CA THR A 74 -22.76 -18.28 -4.88
C THR A 74 -21.74 -18.64 -3.79
N GLY A 75 -21.45 -17.70 -2.89
CA GLY A 75 -20.48 -17.86 -1.81
C GLY A 75 -19.09 -17.29 -2.12
N MET A 76 -18.81 -16.90 -3.36
CA MET A 76 -17.57 -16.19 -3.71
C MET A 76 -17.35 -14.97 -2.83
N SER A 77 -16.08 -14.71 -2.50
CA SER A 77 -15.69 -13.51 -1.77
C SER A 77 -15.71 -12.28 -2.69
N THR A 78 -15.70 -11.09 -2.10
CA THR A 78 -15.59 -9.84 -2.86
C THR A 78 -14.32 -9.79 -3.71
N ASP A 79 -13.24 -10.43 -3.26
CA ASP A 79 -11.95 -10.40 -3.95
C ASP A 79 -11.95 -11.36 -5.15
N ASP A 80 -12.59 -12.52 -5.02
CA ASP A 80 -12.79 -13.46 -6.14
C ASP A 80 -13.61 -12.81 -7.26
N VAL A 81 -14.67 -12.09 -6.90
CA VAL A 81 -15.51 -11.37 -7.87
C VAL A 81 -14.73 -10.25 -8.56
N ARG A 82 -13.90 -9.49 -7.83
CA ARG A 82 -13.02 -8.48 -8.44
C ARG A 82 -11.99 -9.10 -9.38
N ALA A 83 -11.45 -10.26 -9.05
CA ALA A 83 -10.50 -10.95 -9.93
C ALA A 83 -11.15 -11.39 -11.26
N LEU A 84 -12.46 -11.64 -11.27
CA LEU A 84 -13.21 -12.05 -12.47
C LEU A 84 -13.78 -10.88 -13.27
N LEU A 85 -14.43 -9.93 -12.60
CA LEU A 85 -15.17 -8.84 -13.25
C LEU A 85 -14.44 -7.49 -13.23
N GLY A 86 -13.41 -7.35 -12.38
CA GLY A 86 -12.74 -6.08 -12.12
C GLY A 86 -13.40 -5.27 -11.01
N GLU A 87 -13.04 -3.99 -10.92
CA GLU A 87 -13.61 -3.06 -9.94
C GLU A 87 -15.00 -2.58 -10.37
N PRO A 88 -15.99 -2.54 -9.45
CA PRO A 88 -17.31 -2.00 -9.75
C PRO A 88 -17.27 -0.48 -9.91
N LEU A 89 -18.15 0.05 -10.76
CA LEU A 89 -18.35 1.48 -10.95
C LEU A 89 -18.95 2.13 -9.69
N LYS A 90 -19.88 1.43 -9.04
CA LYS A 90 -20.59 1.92 -7.86
C LYS A 90 -20.89 0.80 -6.89
N ILE A 91 -20.75 1.09 -5.60
CA ILE A 91 -21.09 0.19 -4.50
C ILE A 91 -22.14 0.86 -3.62
N ASN A 92 -23.31 0.23 -3.48
CA ASN A 92 -24.31 0.56 -2.48
C ASN A 92 -24.20 -0.46 -1.33
N GLY A 93 -23.62 -0.06 -0.20
CA GLY A 93 -23.26 -0.97 0.89
C GLY A 93 -24.29 -1.10 2.03
N GLY A 94 -23.99 -2.01 2.97
CA GLY A 94 -24.79 -2.34 4.16
C GLY A 94 -24.55 -3.79 4.60
N GLY A 95 -25.49 -4.38 5.35
CA GLY A 95 -25.50 -5.84 5.58
C GLY A 95 -25.77 -6.65 4.30
N VAL A 96 -26.42 -6.00 3.34
CA VAL A 96 -26.53 -6.39 1.92
C VAL A 96 -25.83 -5.30 1.11
N ALA A 97 -24.98 -5.69 0.17
CA ALA A 97 -24.23 -4.76 -0.67
C ALA A 97 -24.46 -5.06 -2.15
N ASP A 98 -24.89 -4.05 -2.89
CA ASP A 98 -25.07 -4.11 -4.34
C ASP A 98 -23.92 -3.42 -5.04
N TRP A 99 -23.32 -4.11 -6.00
CA TRP A 99 -22.21 -3.62 -6.81
C TRP A 99 -22.68 -3.51 -8.26
N PHE A 100 -22.45 -2.34 -8.86
CA PHE A 100 -22.87 -2.01 -10.22
C PHE A 100 -21.63 -1.83 -11.09
N TYR A 101 -21.60 -2.54 -12.22
CA TYR A 101 -20.50 -2.49 -13.18
C TYR A 101 -20.81 -1.61 -14.40
N ASP A 102 -22.08 -1.28 -14.62
CA ASP A 102 -22.53 -0.33 -15.62
C ASP A 102 -23.45 0.73 -14.98
N ASN A 103 -23.81 1.75 -15.74
CA ASN A 103 -24.82 2.75 -15.37
C ASN A 103 -26.24 2.18 -15.39
N ASP A 104 -26.45 1.02 -16.04
CA ASP A 104 -27.71 0.29 -15.93
C ASP A 104 -27.78 -0.43 -14.57
N ILE A 105 -28.89 -0.22 -13.87
CA ILE A 105 -29.14 -0.73 -12.53
C ILE A 105 -29.72 -2.16 -12.60
N TRP A 106 -30.30 -2.55 -13.74
CA TRP A 106 -30.99 -3.82 -13.93
C TRP A 106 -30.09 -4.93 -14.44
N HIS A 107 -29.08 -4.58 -15.23
CA HIS A 107 -28.08 -5.48 -15.79
C HIS A 107 -26.72 -5.18 -15.17
N SER A 108 -25.75 -6.09 -15.32
CA SER A 108 -24.38 -5.88 -14.84
C SER A 108 -24.28 -5.54 -13.34
N LYS A 109 -25.05 -6.26 -12.51
CA LYS A 109 -25.09 -6.08 -11.04
C LYS A 109 -24.71 -7.37 -10.31
N VAL A 110 -24.02 -7.24 -9.19
CA VAL A 110 -23.75 -8.32 -8.23
C VAL A 110 -24.25 -7.94 -6.84
N THR A 111 -24.85 -8.91 -6.14
CA THR A 111 -25.45 -8.73 -4.81
C THR A 111 -24.72 -9.58 -3.80
N PHE A 112 -24.18 -8.95 -2.76
CA PHE A 112 -23.49 -9.59 -1.65
C PHE A 112 -24.35 -9.54 -0.39
N VAL A 113 -24.33 -10.62 0.39
CA VAL A 113 -24.92 -10.66 1.74
C VAL A 113 -23.85 -11.15 2.70
N SER A 114 -23.56 -10.38 3.74
CA SER A 114 -22.46 -10.68 4.69
C SER A 114 -21.11 -10.94 3.99
N GLY A 115 -20.81 -10.19 2.92
CA GLY A 115 -19.57 -10.30 2.15
C GLY A 115 -19.47 -11.52 1.23
N ARG A 116 -20.55 -12.30 1.06
CA ARG A 116 -20.62 -13.46 0.17
C ARG A 116 -21.52 -13.15 -1.02
N LEU A 117 -21.07 -13.51 -2.22
CA LEU A 117 -21.89 -13.39 -3.42
C LEU A 117 -23.16 -14.24 -3.29
N GLN A 118 -24.33 -13.64 -3.49
CA GLN A 118 -25.62 -14.34 -3.45
C GLN A 118 -26.27 -14.43 -4.82
N ALA A 119 -26.26 -13.33 -5.58
CA ALA A 119 -26.93 -13.24 -6.86
C ALA A 119 -26.22 -12.25 -7.78
N TRP A 120 -26.43 -12.40 -9.09
CA TRP A 120 -25.94 -11.48 -10.10
C TRP A 120 -26.90 -11.39 -11.28
N ALA A 121 -26.85 -10.26 -11.99
CA ALA A 121 -27.50 -10.04 -13.27
C ALA A 121 -26.41 -9.81 -14.31
N GLU A 122 -26.28 -10.73 -15.26
CA GLU A 122 -25.33 -10.59 -16.38
C GLU A 122 -25.82 -9.52 -17.38
N PRO A 123 -24.92 -8.86 -18.12
CA PRO A 123 -25.29 -8.02 -19.26
C PRO A 123 -25.93 -8.85 -20.39
N GLU A 124 -26.87 -8.25 -21.12
CA GLU A 124 -27.43 -8.82 -22.36
C GLU A 124 -26.42 -8.89 -23.51
#